data_AF-A0A382KEQ2-F1
#
_entry.id   AF-A0A382KEQ2-F1
#
_cell.length_a   1.000
_cell.length_b   1.000
_cell.length_c   1.000
_cell.angle_alpha   90.00
_cell.angle_beta   90.00
_cell.angle_gamma   90.00
#
_symmetry.space_group_name_H-M   'P 1'
#
loop_
_entity.id
_entity.type
_entity.pdbx_description
1 polymer ?
#
loop_
_entity_poly.entity_id
_entity_poly.type
_entity_poly.pdbx_seq_one_letter_code
_entity_poly.pdbx_strand_id
1 'polypeptide(L)'
;MGALFLAGVWVSVAGARPEQTPSLQALEAMDTAYAAVDGFTMELKKKELIRHPRRRRPRSRLRRGGDQYHTESGEVRFRKRRDEQGGDYLRDLYYDAGCIFGCPVRYREGIDVEINVNNRLLFKAPMPRSSRAMKDQHHEITALDLGNTIQLVLANVRKGRDRNEIEWSTPVPEMIDGHETLKIEVTLAQEEARVHRVREGETLWDIADEYEQNMYVILYNNPGLFEPTDVREGQTINVPEYYGCRLVIWIDVVRSLPLKLEVYTCDEKLYESYEYTELDTSRVPEAANFEGN
;
A
#
# COMPACT_ATOMS: atom_id res chain seq x y z
N MET A 1 0.99 -34.95 -21.92
CA MET A 1 0.15 -33.83 -21.41
C MET A 1 0.67 -33.55 -20.01
N GLY A 2 1.39 -32.49 -19.67
CA GLY A 2 1.49 -31.16 -20.27
C GLY A 2 1.17 -30.16 -19.16
N ALA A 3 2.20 -29.62 -18.52
CA ALA A 3 2.19 -28.31 -17.86
C ALA A 3 3.66 -27.93 -17.57
N LEU A 4 4.24 -27.15 -18.48
CA LEU A 4 5.47 -26.40 -18.22
C LEU A 4 5.14 -25.32 -17.19
N PHE A 5 5.79 -25.38 -16.03
CA PHE A 5 6.05 -24.19 -15.23
C PHE A 5 7.34 -23.58 -15.79
N LEU A 6 7.25 -22.37 -16.36
CA LEU A 6 8.44 -21.59 -16.69
C LEU A 6 9.08 -21.15 -15.38
N ALA A 7 10.17 -21.84 -15.03
CA ALA A 7 11.00 -21.53 -13.88
C ALA A 7 11.67 -20.16 -14.09
N GLY A 8 11.21 -19.14 -13.36
CA GLY A 8 12.09 -18.05 -12.97
C GLY A 8 13.23 -18.64 -12.14
N VAL A 9 14.47 -18.29 -12.47
CA VAL A 9 15.65 -18.83 -11.79
C VAL A 9 15.72 -18.21 -10.39
N TRP A 10 15.19 -18.92 -9.40
CA TRP A 10 15.43 -18.64 -7.98
C TRP A 10 16.86 -19.07 -7.65
N VAL A 11 17.79 -18.13 -7.63
CA VAL A 11 19.11 -18.39 -7.06
C VAL A 11 18.99 -18.20 -5.56
N SER A 12 18.92 -19.31 -4.81
CA SER A 12 19.34 -19.28 -3.41
C SER A 12 20.79 -18.82 -3.43
N VAL A 13 21.05 -17.60 -2.95
CA VAL A 13 22.42 -17.10 -2.76
C VAL A 13 23.00 -17.87 -1.57
N ALA A 14 23.39 -19.11 -1.81
CA ALA A 14 23.94 -20.01 -0.81
C ALA A 14 25.21 -19.38 -0.22
N GLY A 15 25.08 -18.79 0.97
CA GLY A 15 26.19 -18.24 1.74
C GLY A 15 26.14 -16.74 2.06
N ALA A 16 25.25 -15.95 1.44
CA ALA A 16 25.02 -14.58 1.90
C ALA A 16 24.12 -14.62 3.14
N ARG A 17 24.51 -13.96 4.23
CA ARG A 17 23.60 -13.81 5.36
C ARG A 17 22.41 -12.93 4.92
N PRO A 18 21.16 -13.21 5.35
CA PRO A 18 19.98 -12.46 4.93
C PRO A 18 20.11 -10.95 5.08
N GLU A 19 20.92 -10.49 6.03
CA GLU A 19 21.21 -9.07 6.30
C GLU A 19 22.07 -8.35 5.25
N GLN A 20 22.61 -9.02 4.21
CA GLN A 20 23.58 -8.42 3.27
C GLN A 20 23.30 -8.73 1.79
N THR A 21 22.04 -8.97 1.41
CA THR A 21 21.72 -9.14 -0.01
C THR A 21 21.69 -7.78 -0.74
N PRO A 22 22.13 -7.70 -2.02
CA PRO A 22 21.96 -6.49 -2.83
C PRO A 22 20.49 -6.03 -2.90
N SER A 23 19.56 -6.99 -2.84
CA SER A 23 18.12 -6.72 -2.78
C SER A 23 17.73 -5.95 -1.52
N LEU A 24 18.16 -6.41 -0.33
CA LEU A 24 17.88 -5.73 0.93
C LEU A 24 18.52 -4.33 0.97
N GLN A 25 19.76 -4.21 0.49
CA GLN A 25 20.44 -2.91 0.43
C GLN A 25 19.69 -1.91 -0.45
N ALA A 26 19.22 -2.33 -1.63
CA ALA A 26 18.44 -1.48 -2.52
C ALA A 26 17.09 -1.08 -1.90
N LEU A 27 16.43 -2.00 -1.20
CA LEU A 27 15.18 -1.70 -0.49
C LEU A 27 15.39 -0.68 0.64
N GLU A 28 16.42 -0.88 1.48
CA GLU A 28 16.72 0.02 2.59
C GLU A 28 17.20 1.40 2.10
N ALA A 29 17.83 1.47 0.92
CA ALA A 29 18.19 2.73 0.28
C ALA A 29 16.96 3.58 -0.07
N MET A 30 15.79 2.98 -0.32
CA MET A 30 14.56 3.74 -0.60
C MET A 30 14.16 4.65 0.54
N ASP A 31 14.26 4.18 1.78
CA ASP A 31 13.90 4.97 2.96
C ASP A 31 14.83 6.17 3.11
N THR A 32 16.14 5.94 2.91
CA THR A 32 17.16 7.00 2.95
C THR A 32 16.94 8.02 1.84
N ALA A 33 16.65 7.56 0.62
CA ALA A 33 16.38 8.42 -0.52
C ALA A 33 15.12 9.25 -0.30
N TYR A 34 14.02 8.62 0.10
CA TYR A 34 12.77 9.30 0.42
C TYR A 34 12.94 10.31 1.56
N ALA A 35 13.71 9.99 2.60
CA ALA A 35 14.02 10.92 3.69
C ALA A 35 14.68 12.21 3.19
N ALA A 36 15.53 12.12 2.17
CA ALA A 36 16.22 13.27 1.56
C ALA A 36 15.35 14.09 0.58
N VAL A 37 14.15 13.62 0.22
CA VAL A 37 13.25 14.35 -0.68
C VAL A 37 12.42 15.39 0.10
N ASP A 38 12.52 16.65 -0.28
CA ASP A 38 11.72 17.75 0.30
C ASP A 38 10.29 17.83 -0.28
N GLY A 39 10.07 17.26 -1.46
CA GLY A 39 8.78 17.23 -2.13
C GLY A 39 8.87 16.59 -3.51
N PHE A 40 7.73 16.23 -4.08
CA PHE A 40 7.64 15.70 -5.44
C PHE A 40 6.28 15.93 -6.07
N THR A 41 6.23 15.78 -7.39
CA THR A 41 5.01 15.54 -8.16
C THR A 41 5.11 14.20 -8.87
N MET A 42 3.97 13.52 -9.05
CA MET A 42 3.89 12.28 -9.82
C MET A 42 2.44 12.04 -10.30
N GLU A 43 2.29 11.15 -11.26
CA GLU A 43 1.03 10.50 -11.60
C GLU A 43 1.00 9.10 -10.98
N LEU A 44 0.06 8.87 -10.06
CA LEU A 44 -0.15 7.57 -9.43
C LEU A 44 -1.19 6.79 -10.23
N LYS A 45 -0.88 5.57 -10.64
CA LYS A 45 -1.88 4.60 -11.11
C LYS A 45 -1.92 3.45 -10.13
N LYS A 46 -3.12 3.12 -9.64
CA LYS A 46 -3.32 2.01 -8.72
C LYS A 46 -4.35 1.02 -9.22
N LYS A 47 -4.16 -0.23 -8.82
CA LYS A 47 -5.07 -1.34 -9.09
C LYS A 47 -5.13 -2.25 -7.87
N GLU A 48 -6.31 -2.35 -7.27
CA GLU A 48 -6.53 -3.03 -5.99
C GLU A 48 -7.58 -4.14 -6.15
N LEU A 49 -7.32 -5.31 -5.58
CA LEU A 49 -8.25 -6.42 -5.54
C LEU A 49 -9.35 -6.14 -4.51
N ILE A 50 -10.59 -6.02 -4.96
CA ILE A 50 -11.71 -5.63 -4.10
C ILE A 50 -12.64 -6.78 -3.76
N ARG A 51 -13.12 -6.81 -2.52
CA ARG A 51 -14.25 -7.64 -2.09
C ARG A 51 -15.53 -6.82 -2.13
N HIS A 52 -16.45 -7.14 -3.03
CA HIS A 52 -17.77 -6.53 -3.01
C HIS A 52 -18.72 -7.26 -2.06
N PRO A 53 -19.60 -6.51 -1.34
CA PRO A 53 -20.72 -7.09 -0.63
C PRO A 53 -21.51 -7.99 -1.57
N ARG A 54 -21.85 -9.20 -1.14
CA ARG A 54 -22.84 -10.01 -1.87
C ARG A 54 -24.15 -9.22 -1.87
N ARG A 55 -24.44 -8.46 -2.94
CA ARG A 55 -25.77 -7.90 -3.13
C ARG A 55 -26.77 -9.03 -2.91
N ARG A 56 -27.70 -8.88 -1.97
CA ARG A 56 -28.94 -9.67 -1.94
C ARG A 56 -29.70 -9.39 -3.24
N ARG A 57 -29.26 -9.97 -4.36
CA ARG A 57 -30.03 -9.99 -5.60
C ARG A 57 -30.91 -11.24 -5.61
N PRO A 58 -32.17 -11.14 -6.08
CA PRO A 58 -33.04 -12.29 -6.23
C PRO A 58 -32.37 -13.35 -7.10
N ARG A 59 -32.71 -14.61 -6.83
CA ARG A 59 -32.26 -15.80 -7.55
C ARG A 59 -32.48 -15.69 -9.07
N SER A 60 -31.53 -15.12 -9.80
CA SER A 60 -31.37 -15.40 -11.23
C SER A 60 -29.90 -15.25 -11.63
N ARG A 61 -29.32 -16.41 -11.93
CA ARG A 61 -27.97 -16.66 -12.47
C ARG A 61 -26.82 -16.10 -11.62
N LEU A 62 -26.29 -16.97 -10.75
CA LEU A 62 -24.91 -16.85 -10.28
C LEU A 62 -23.98 -16.79 -11.51
N ARG A 63 -23.51 -15.60 -11.87
CA ARG A 63 -22.22 -15.49 -12.55
C ARG A 63 -21.19 -16.03 -11.55
N ARG A 64 -20.51 -17.13 -11.89
CA ARG A 64 -19.28 -17.54 -11.20
C ARG A 64 -18.35 -16.33 -11.24
N GLY A 65 -18.14 -15.70 -10.09
CA GLY A 65 -17.43 -14.43 -9.97
C GLY A 65 -15.94 -14.65 -10.16
N GLY A 66 -15.35 -14.01 -11.17
CA GLY A 66 -13.90 -13.82 -11.24
C GLY A 66 -13.45 -12.72 -10.28
N ASP A 67 -12.14 -12.58 -10.14
CA ASP A 67 -11.52 -11.52 -9.35
C ASP A 67 -12.00 -10.13 -9.82
N GLN A 68 -12.28 -9.24 -8.87
CA GLN A 68 -12.78 -7.89 -9.14
C GLN A 68 -11.74 -6.87 -8.68
N TYR A 69 -11.44 -5.91 -9.55
CA TYR A 69 -10.43 -4.90 -9.28
C TYR A 69 -11.05 -3.51 -9.31
N HIS A 70 -10.62 -2.67 -8.38
CA HIS A 70 -10.74 -1.23 -8.47
C HIS A 70 -9.47 -0.68 -9.14
N THR A 71 -9.63 0.26 -10.06
CA THR A 71 -8.50 0.95 -10.71
C THR A 71 -8.74 2.43 -10.66
N GLU A 72 -7.71 3.17 -10.32
CA GLU A 72 -7.76 4.62 -10.19
C GLU A 72 -6.41 5.21 -10.64
N SER A 73 -6.44 6.42 -11.17
CA SER A 73 -5.23 7.18 -11.48
C SER A 73 -5.43 8.66 -11.18
N GLY A 74 -4.38 9.33 -10.73
CA GLY A 74 -4.41 10.78 -10.58
C GLY A 74 -3.10 11.39 -10.10
N GLU A 75 -3.08 12.72 -10.16
CA GLU A 75 -1.92 13.51 -9.77
C GLU A 75 -1.72 13.47 -8.26
N VAL A 76 -0.48 13.21 -7.84
CA VAL A 76 -0.03 13.36 -6.47
C VAL A 76 0.97 14.50 -6.39
N ARG A 77 0.77 15.41 -5.44
CA ARG A 77 1.78 16.40 -5.05
C ARG A 77 2.09 16.22 -3.59
N PHE A 78 3.36 16.25 -3.25
CA PHE A 78 3.85 16.07 -1.90
C PHE A 78 4.86 17.14 -1.55
N ARG A 79 4.81 17.63 -0.31
CA ARG A 79 5.82 18.50 0.25
C ARG A 79 6.00 18.25 1.74
N LYS A 80 7.27 18.18 2.17
CA LYS A 80 7.66 18.28 3.59
C LYS A 80 7.76 19.74 4.02
N ARG A 81 7.29 20.03 5.23
CA ARG A 81 7.54 21.30 5.92
C ARG A 81 8.00 21.00 7.34
N ARG A 82 8.85 21.87 7.90
CA ARG A 82 9.15 21.81 9.33
C ARG A 82 7.95 22.30 10.13
N ASP A 83 7.69 21.69 11.28
CA ASP A 83 6.73 22.23 12.24
C ASP A 83 7.12 23.66 12.70
N GLU A 84 6.21 24.35 13.39
CA GLU A 84 6.42 25.73 13.88
C GLU A 84 7.58 25.87 14.89
N GLN A 85 8.03 24.76 15.47
CA GLN A 85 9.09 24.69 16.47
C GLN A 85 10.43 24.24 15.85
N GLY A 86 10.47 24.04 14.52
CA GLY A 86 11.64 23.56 13.78
C GLY A 86 11.95 22.07 13.98
N GLY A 87 11.04 21.32 14.61
CA GLY A 87 11.10 19.91 14.94
C GLY A 87 10.63 18.99 13.81
N ASP A 88 9.59 18.20 14.07
CA ASP A 88 9.11 17.13 13.20
C ASP A 88 8.62 17.67 11.83
N TYR A 89 8.72 16.81 10.81
CA TYR A 89 8.24 17.16 9.48
C TYR A 89 6.73 16.96 9.37
N LEU A 90 6.02 18.01 8.98
CA LEU A 90 4.64 17.93 8.52
C LEU A 90 4.63 17.65 7.01
N ARG A 91 3.61 16.92 6.57
CA ARG A 91 3.39 16.59 5.16
C ARG A 91 2.16 17.29 4.61
N ASP A 92 2.34 18.00 3.49
CA ASP A 92 1.23 18.41 2.64
C ASP A 92 1.12 17.42 1.47
N LEU A 93 -0.03 16.77 1.33
CA LEU A 93 -0.33 15.85 0.24
C LEU A 93 -1.56 16.33 -0.52
N TYR A 94 -1.47 16.36 -1.84
CA TYR A 94 -2.58 16.55 -2.78
C TYR A 94 -2.73 15.28 -3.59
N TYR A 95 -3.96 14.80 -3.74
CA TYR A 95 -4.29 13.66 -4.60
C TYR A 95 -5.57 13.92 -5.38
N ASP A 96 -5.49 13.89 -6.71
CA ASP A 96 -6.59 14.15 -7.64
C ASP A 96 -6.93 12.94 -8.48
N ALA A 97 -7.39 11.87 -7.82
CA ALA A 97 -7.86 10.68 -8.51
C ALA A 97 -9.33 10.40 -8.22
N GLY A 98 -9.97 9.81 -9.24
CA GLY A 98 -11.39 9.47 -9.38
C GLY A 98 -12.10 9.07 -8.09
N CYS A 99 -12.50 10.08 -7.36
CA CYS A 99 -12.69 10.01 -5.94
C CYS A 99 -13.96 9.24 -5.52
N ILE A 100 -13.90 8.59 -4.36
CA ILE A 100 -15.06 8.10 -3.60
C ILE A 100 -16.07 9.23 -3.31
N PHE A 101 -15.62 10.48 -3.41
CA PHE A 101 -16.38 11.73 -3.32
C PHE A 101 -16.32 12.64 -4.56
N GLY A 102 -15.61 12.28 -5.64
CA GLY A 102 -15.43 13.09 -6.86
C GLY A 102 -14.52 14.33 -6.77
N CYS A 103 -13.57 14.42 -5.82
CA CYS A 103 -12.83 15.66 -5.51
C CYS A 103 -11.37 15.46 -5.04
N PRO A 104 -10.48 16.45 -5.26
CA PRO A 104 -9.11 16.41 -4.78
C PRO A 104 -9.02 16.35 -3.25
N VAL A 105 -8.17 15.48 -2.72
CA VAL A 105 -7.94 15.41 -1.27
C VAL A 105 -6.66 16.12 -0.90
N ARG A 106 -6.76 16.94 0.14
CA ARG A 106 -5.65 17.65 0.73
C ARG A 106 -5.48 17.20 2.16
N TYR A 107 -4.27 16.82 2.50
CA TYR A 107 -3.91 16.35 3.83
C TYR A 107 -2.80 17.22 4.37
N ARG A 108 -2.94 17.60 5.65
CA ARG A 108 -1.89 18.23 6.44
C ARG A 108 -1.74 17.49 7.75
N GLU A 109 -0.61 16.80 7.90
CA GLU A 109 -0.25 16.12 9.14
C GLU A 109 -0.22 17.11 10.32
N GLY A 110 -0.65 16.67 11.50
CA GLY A 110 -0.63 17.47 12.73
C GLY A 110 -1.64 18.63 12.83
N ILE A 111 -2.41 18.92 11.77
CA ILE A 111 -3.42 19.99 11.78
C ILE A 111 -4.84 19.45 11.58
N ASP A 112 -5.18 18.92 10.39
CA ASP A 112 -6.51 18.39 10.06
C ASP A 112 -6.49 17.64 8.70
N VAL A 113 -7.31 16.58 8.53
CA VAL A 113 -7.65 16.05 7.19
C VAL A 113 -8.72 16.96 6.59
N GLU A 114 -8.33 17.89 5.71
CA GLU A 114 -9.24 18.81 5.03
C GLU A 114 -9.59 18.31 3.63
N ILE A 115 -10.68 17.56 3.54
CA ILE A 115 -11.23 17.14 2.25
C ILE A 115 -11.95 18.35 1.63
N ASN A 116 -11.31 18.96 0.64
CA ASN A 116 -11.83 20.10 -0.09
C ASN A 116 -12.50 19.65 -1.38
N VAL A 117 -13.72 20.12 -1.63
CA VAL A 117 -14.45 19.82 -2.86
C VAL A 117 -14.77 21.13 -3.56
N ASN A 118 -14.27 21.32 -4.77
CA ASN A 118 -14.51 22.52 -5.58
C ASN A 118 -14.23 23.83 -4.80
N ASN A 119 -13.08 23.91 -4.12
CA ASN A 119 -12.69 25.02 -3.22
C ASN A 119 -13.68 25.33 -2.10
N ARG A 120 -14.46 24.34 -1.67
CA ARG A 120 -15.23 24.41 -0.45
C ARG A 120 -14.73 23.34 0.52
N LEU A 121 -14.28 23.77 1.69
CA LEU A 121 -14.03 22.88 2.82
C LEU A 121 -15.36 22.18 3.13
N LEU A 122 -15.49 20.91 2.74
CA LEU A 122 -16.72 20.17 3.03
C LEU A 122 -16.71 19.65 4.46
N PHE A 123 -15.56 19.15 4.90
CA PHE A 123 -15.41 18.51 6.20
C PHE A 123 -13.96 18.62 6.69
N LYS A 124 -13.77 18.95 7.97
CA LYS A 124 -12.62 18.45 8.72
C LYS A 124 -12.96 17.01 9.08
N ALA A 125 -12.27 16.03 8.51
CA ALA A 125 -12.65 14.63 8.66
C ALA A 125 -12.02 14.00 9.90
N PRO A 126 -12.81 13.59 10.92
CA PRO A 126 -12.33 12.69 11.96
C PRO A 126 -12.32 11.21 11.54
N MET A 127 -12.60 10.86 10.27
CA MET A 127 -12.84 9.45 9.90
C MET A 127 -12.24 9.02 8.55
N PRO A 128 -10.89 9.03 8.41
CA PRO A 128 -10.22 8.35 7.29
C PRO A 128 -10.60 6.85 7.22
N ARG A 129 -10.99 6.26 8.35
CA ARG A 129 -11.47 4.87 8.50
C ARG A 129 -12.97 4.64 8.21
N SER A 130 -13.75 5.66 7.86
CA SER A 130 -15.20 5.48 7.62
C SER A 130 -15.49 4.55 6.45
N SER A 131 -16.59 3.78 6.50
CA SER A 131 -16.99 2.88 5.40
C SER A 131 -17.13 3.60 4.05
N ARG A 132 -17.44 4.90 4.07
CA ARG A 132 -17.45 5.71 2.86
C ARG A 132 -16.03 5.97 2.37
N ALA A 133 -15.15 6.53 3.21
CA ALA A 133 -13.76 6.85 2.82
C ALA A 133 -12.95 5.61 2.39
N MET A 134 -13.25 4.45 2.97
CA MET A 134 -12.55 3.19 2.72
C MET A 134 -13.19 2.34 1.62
N LYS A 135 -14.26 2.84 0.98
CA LYS A 135 -14.98 2.08 -0.03
C LYS A 135 -14.06 1.79 -1.22
N ASP A 136 -13.82 0.51 -1.48
CA ASP A 136 -12.97 0.04 -2.57
C ASP A 136 -11.48 0.45 -2.41
N GLN A 137 -11.01 0.70 -1.17
CA GLN A 137 -9.62 1.07 -0.84
C GLN A 137 -8.99 0.07 0.13
N HIS A 138 -7.69 -0.22 -0.02
CA HIS A 138 -6.93 -1.04 0.93
C HIS A 138 -6.36 -0.23 2.09
N HIS A 139 -6.05 1.04 1.86
CA HIS A 139 -5.45 1.93 2.84
C HIS A 139 -6.33 3.14 3.14
N GLU A 140 -6.10 3.73 4.31
CA GLU A 140 -6.62 5.06 4.60
C GLU A 140 -6.08 6.07 3.59
N ILE A 141 -6.85 7.14 3.32
CA ILE A 141 -6.44 8.16 2.36
C ILE A 141 -5.14 8.89 2.75
N THR A 142 -4.84 8.92 4.06
CA THR A 142 -3.59 9.44 4.63
C THR A 142 -2.39 8.55 4.32
N ALA A 143 -2.63 7.30 3.91
CA ALA A 143 -1.61 6.32 3.56
C ALA A 143 -1.19 6.33 2.08
N LEU A 144 -1.73 7.22 1.23
CA LEU A 144 -1.47 7.24 -0.23
C LEU A 144 -0.11 7.84 -0.67
N ASP A 145 0.71 8.30 0.27
CA ASP A 145 2.06 8.82 0.00
C ASP A 145 3.07 7.68 -0.31
N LEU A 146 3.98 7.94 -1.26
CA LEU A 146 5.10 7.07 -1.65
C LEU A 146 5.89 6.55 -0.43
N GLY A 147 6.04 7.38 0.60
CA GLY A 147 6.68 7.01 1.85
C GLY A 147 6.00 5.85 2.55
N ASN A 148 4.67 5.80 2.57
CA ASN A 148 3.92 4.71 3.21
C ASN A 148 4.09 3.40 2.44
N THR A 149 4.18 3.46 1.10
CA THR A 149 4.50 2.26 0.31
C THR A 149 5.89 1.72 0.64
N ILE A 150 6.88 2.59 0.75
CA ILE A 150 8.24 2.21 1.16
C ILE A 150 8.21 1.55 2.54
N GLN A 151 7.51 2.14 3.50
CA GLN A 151 7.39 1.58 4.85
C GLN A 151 6.62 0.25 4.87
N LEU A 152 5.56 0.10 4.07
CA LEU A 152 4.84 -1.16 3.93
C LEU A 152 5.77 -2.28 3.45
N VAL A 153 6.55 -2.01 2.40
CA VAL A 153 7.51 -2.98 1.86
C VAL A 153 8.57 -3.31 2.90
N LEU A 154 9.19 -2.29 3.50
CA LEU A 154 10.28 -2.48 4.48
C LEU A 154 9.81 -3.17 5.76
N ALA A 155 8.62 -2.86 6.27
CA ALA A 155 8.07 -3.53 7.45
C ALA A 155 7.90 -5.03 7.20
N ASN A 156 7.30 -5.41 6.07
CA ASN A 156 7.11 -6.82 5.71
C ASN A 156 8.44 -7.53 5.46
N VAL A 157 9.36 -6.89 4.72
CA VAL A 157 10.68 -7.45 4.39
C VAL A 157 11.56 -7.62 5.63
N ARG A 158 11.65 -6.60 6.49
CA ARG A 158 12.44 -6.66 7.74
C ARG A 158 11.89 -7.74 8.66
N LYS A 159 10.57 -7.80 8.82
CA LYS A 159 9.89 -8.83 9.60
C LYS A 159 10.18 -10.24 9.08
N GLY A 160 10.02 -10.46 7.77
CA GLY A 160 10.33 -11.74 7.13
C GLY A 160 11.80 -12.13 7.26
N ARG A 161 12.72 -11.18 7.11
CA ARG A 161 14.16 -11.38 7.35
C ARG A 161 14.43 -11.79 8.79
N ASP A 162 13.93 -11.05 9.76
CA ASP A 162 14.20 -11.27 11.19
C ASP A 162 13.66 -12.63 11.67
N ARG A 163 12.59 -13.10 11.04
CA ARG A 163 11.99 -14.42 11.28
C ARG A 163 12.56 -15.55 10.41
N ASN A 164 13.46 -15.24 9.47
CA ASN A 164 13.99 -16.19 8.48
C ASN A 164 12.88 -16.85 7.62
N GLU A 165 11.91 -16.04 7.21
CA GLU A 165 10.70 -16.40 6.45
C GLU A 165 10.68 -15.71 5.07
N ILE A 166 11.85 -15.43 4.50
CA ILE A 166 11.99 -14.66 3.27
C ILE A 166 12.85 -15.38 2.24
N GLU A 167 12.38 -15.39 0.99
CA GLU A 167 13.16 -15.80 -0.17
C GLU A 167 13.32 -14.61 -1.10
N TRP A 168 14.55 -14.43 -1.60
CA TRP A 168 14.94 -13.30 -2.42
C TRP A 168 15.15 -13.73 -3.87
N SER A 169 14.68 -12.92 -4.82
CA SER A 169 15.24 -12.97 -6.16
C SER A 169 16.61 -12.30 -6.19
N THR A 170 17.41 -12.66 -7.20
CA THR A 170 18.51 -11.79 -7.62
C THR A 170 17.90 -10.53 -8.26
N PRO A 171 18.39 -9.31 -7.95
CA PRO A 171 17.93 -8.10 -8.62
C PRO A 171 18.15 -8.18 -10.12
N VAL A 172 17.15 -7.79 -10.90
CA VAL A 172 17.20 -7.80 -12.36
C VAL A 172 17.10 -6.36 -12.87
N PRO A 173 18.09 -5.85 -13.62
CA PRO A 173 17.97 -4.56 -14.29
C PRO A 173 16.83 -4.58 -15.31
N GLU A 174 15.95 -3.59 -15.28
CA GLU A 174 14.83 -3.43 -16.20
C GLU A 174 14.59 -1.95 -16.54
N MET A 175 14.14 -1.67 -17.76
CA MET A 175 13.78 -0.31 -18.18
C MET A 175 12.27 -0.08 -18.01
N ILE A 176 11.89 0.92 -17.23
CA ILE A 176 10.50 1.38 -17.09
C ILE A 176 10.43 2.85 -17.49
N ASP A 177 9.63 3.17 -18.51
CA ASP A 177 9.39 4.55 -18.98
C ASP A 177 10.68 5.38 -19.20
N GLY A 178 11.75 4.72 -19.67
CA GLY A 178 13.05 5.36 -19.91
C GLY A 178 13.96 5.47 -18.68
N HIS A 179 13.53 4.96 -17.53
CA HIS A 179 14.32 4.85 -16.31
C HIS A 179 14.92 3.45 -16.18
N GLU A 180 16.21 3.38 -15.88
CA GLU A 180 16.84 2.14 -15.46
C GLU A 180 16.40 1.83 -14.02
N THR A 181 15.91 0.62 -13.81
CA THR A 181 15.39 0.16 -12.53
C THR A 181 16.02 -1.17 -12.12
N LEU A 182 16.05 -1.44 -10.82
CA LEU A 182 16.28 -2.78 -10.29
C LEU A 182 14.94 -3.38 -9.91
N LYS A 183 14.55 -4.44 -10.63
CA LYS A 183 13.42 -5.30 -10.26
C LYS A 183 13.87 -6.27 -9.18
N ILE A 184 13.18 -6.26 -8.06
CA ILE A 184 13.42 -7.14 -6.93
C ILE A 184 12.11 -7.87 -6.62
N GLU A 185 12.18 -9.20 -6.54
CA GLU A 185 11.08 -10.03 -6.05
C GLU A 185 11.45 -10.58 -4.68
N VAL A 186 10.46 -10.53 -3.78
CA VAL A 186 10.55 -11.05 -2.42
C VAL A 186 9.36 -11.96 -2.19
N THR A 187 9.62 -13.20 -1.82
CA THR A 187 8.59 -14.13 -1.35
C THR A 187 8.67 -14.23 0.16
N LEU A 188 7.53 -14.07 0.83
CA LEU A 188 7.38 -14.16 2.27
C LEU A 188 6.63 -15.46 2.58
N ALA A 189 7.22 -16.31 3.41
CA ALA A 189 6.62 -17.57 3.80
C ALA A 189 5.33 -17.30 4.59
N GLN A 190 4.25 -17.93 4.16
CA GLN A 190 3.01 -17.87 4.94
C GLN A 190 3.11 -18.85 6.12
N GLU A 191 3.46 -18.34 7.30
CA GLU A 191 3.08 -19.05 8.52
C GLU A 191 1.56 -19.03 8.70
N GLU A 192 1.03 -20.00 9.45
CA GLU A 192 -0.38 -20.04 9.81
C GLU A 192 -0.78 -18.69 10.43
N ALA A 193 -1.79 -18.04 9.83
CA ALA A 193 -2.29 -16.74 10.29
C ALA A 193 -2.57 -16.79 11.80
N ARG A 194 -2.24 -15.70 12.50
CA ARG A 194 -2.56 -15.60 13.93
C ARG A 194 -4.07 -15.61 14.08
N VAL A 195 -4.55 -16.29 15.11
CA VAL A 195 -5.97 -16.38 15.39
C VAL A 195 -6.32 -15.43 16.52
N HIS A 196 -7.13 -14.42 16.23
CA HIS A 196 -7.63 -13.45 17.19
C HIS A 196 -9.09 -13.77 17.58
N ARG A 197 -9.44 -13.61 18.86
CA ARG A 197 -10.82 -13.75 19.35
C ARG A 197 -11.38 -12.39 19.72
N VAL A 198 -12.34 -11.93 18.93
CA VAL A 198 -12.91 -10.58 18.99
C VAL A 198 -13.43 -10.26 20.39
N ARG A 199 -13.03 -9.12 20.93
CA ARG A 199 -13.44 -8.59 22.23
C ARG A 199 -14.70 -7.73 22.09
N GLU A 200 -15.35 -7.41 23.21
CA GLU A 200 -16.55 -6.58 23.21
C GLU A 200 -16.24 -5.18 22.64
N GLY A 201 -17.04 -4.74 21.67
CA GLY A 201 -16.92 -3.42 21.04
C GLY A 201 -15.78 -3.25 20.02
N GLU A 202 -14.98 -4.29 19.80
CA GLU A 202 -13.83 -4.26 18.90
C GLU A 202 -14.25 -4.31 17.42
N THR A 203 -13.48 -3.64 16.56
CA THR A 203 -13.62 -3.64 15.10
C THR A 203 -12.37 -4.22 14.44
N LEU A 204 -12.40 -4.45 13.12
CA LEU A 204 -11.18 -4.83 12.40
C LEU A 204 -10.08 -3.77 12.46
N TRP A 205 -10.40 -2.51 12.75
CA TRP A 205 -9.40 -1.46 12.95
C TRP A 205 -8.63 -1.63 14.25
N ASP A 206 -9.34 -1.94 15.34
CA ASP A 206 -8.70 -2.18 16.64
C ASP A 206 -7.80 -3.42 16.58
N ILE A 207 -8.25 -4.47 15.88
CA ILE A 207 -7.45 -5.68 15.64
C ILE A 207 -6.26 -5.35 14.73
N ALA A 208 -6.45 -4.57 13.67
CA ALA A 208 -5.36 -4.13 12.80
C ALA A 208 -4.26 -3.39 13.58
N ASP A 209 -4.66 -2.46 14.44
CA ASP A 209 -3.76 -1.69 15.29
C ASP A 209 -3.01 -2.59 16.30
N GLU A 210 -3.69 -3.56 16.94
CA GLU A 210 -3.06 -4.49 17.90
C GLU A 210 -1.96 -5.37 17.27
N TYR A 211 -2.16 -5.78 16.01
CA TYR A 211 -1.24 -6.67 15.31
C TYR A 211 -0.29 -5.95 14.36
N GLU A 212 -0.31 -4.62 14.33
CA GLU A 212 0.45 -3.80 13.38
C GLU A 212 0.26 -4.29 11.92
N GLN A 213 -1.00 -4.58 11.56
CA GLN A 213 -1.37 -5.14 10.27
C GLN A 213 -2.37 -4.24 9.56
N ASN A 214 -2.44 -4.32 8.23
CA ASN A 214 -3.44 -3.57 7.48
C ASN A 214 -4.85 -4.18 7.66
N MET A 215 -5.83 -3.34 8.01
CA MET A 215 -7.22 -3.74 8.21
C MET A 215 -7.82 -4.47 7.01
N TYR A 216 -7.58 -3.99 5.79
CA TYR A 216 -8.15 -4.57 4.59
C TYR A 216 -7.55 -5.96 4.29
N VAL A 217 -6.27 -6.20 4.60
CA VAL A 217 -5.68 -7.56 4.54
C VAL A 217 -6.42 -8.52 5.47
N ILE A 218 -6.76 -8.08 6.68
CA ILE A 218 -7.55 -8.89 7.62
C ILE A 218 -8.94 -9.13 7.05
N LEU A 219 -9.64 -8.09 6.58
CA LEU A 219 -10.95 -8.20 5.94
C LEU A 219 -10.92 -9.21 4.78
N TYR A 220 -9.90 -9.12 3.92
CA TYR A 220 -9.72 -9.99 2.77
C TYR A 220 -9.50 -11.45 3.19
N ASN A 221 -8.77 -11.72 4.26
CA ASN A 221 -8.45 -13.08 4.69
C ASN A 221 -9.53 -13.73 5.57
N ASN A 222 -10.65 -13.04 5.82
CA ASN A 222 -11.78 -13.54 6.60
C ASN A 222 -13.07 -13.60 5.76
N PRO A 223 -13.30 -14.72 5.03
CA PRO A 223 -14.53 -14.90 4.25
C PRO A 223 -15.80 -14.74 5.10
N GLY A 224 -16.69 -13.85 4.66
CA GLY A 224 -17.94 -13.56 5.36
C GLY A 224 -18.01 -12.16 5.97
N LEU A 225 -16.86 -11.50 6.12
CA LEU A 225 -16.78 -10.07 6.42
C LEU A 225 -16.77 -9.26 5.12
N PHE A 226 -17.45 -8.12 5.12
CA PHE A 226 -17.51 -7.19 3.99
C PHE A 226 -17.21 -5.75 4.40
N GLU A 227 -17.37 -5.41 5.67
CA GLU A 227 -17.07 -4.11 6.26
C GLU A 227 -16.20 -4.26 7.52
N PRO A 228 -15.41 -3.23 7.90
CA PRO A 228 -14.54 -3.27 9.09
C PRO A 228 -15.29 -3.53 10.41
N THR A 229 -16.58 -3.20 10.46
CA THR A 229 -17.45 -3.35 11.64
C THR A 229 -18.26 -4.64 11.63
N ASP A 230 -18.08 -5.53 10.65
CA ASP A 230 -18.87 -6.77 10.51
C ASP A 230 -18.50 -7.89 11.51
N VAL A 231 -17.61 -7.60 12.47
CA VAL A 231 -17.18 -8.56 13.49
C VAL A 231 -18.17 -8.64 14.66
N ARG A 232 -18.18 -9.78 15.36
CA ARG A 232 -18.99 -10.01 16.56
C ARG A 232 -18.11 -10.47 17.70
N GLU A 233 -18.43 -10.06 18.91
CA GLU A 233 -17.77 -10.55 20.12
C GLU A 233 -17.69 -12.10 20.14
N GLY A 234 -16.52 -12.62 20.49
CA GLY A 234 -16.24 -14.05 20.55
C GLY A 234 -16.02 -14.72 19.19
N GLN A 235 -16.24 -14.03 18.08
CA GLN A 235 -15.87 -14.49 16.75
C GLN A 235 -14.36 -14.67 16.64
N THR A 236 -13.94 -15.64 15.84
CA THR A 236 -12.54 -15.90 15.54
C THR A 236 -12.16 -15.27 14.20
N ILE A 237 -11.09 -14.48 14.19
CA ILE A 237 -10.57 -13.75 13.04
C ILE A 237 -9.14 -14.20 12.75
N ASN A 238 -8.86 -14.51 11.49
CA ASN A 238 -7.52 -14.80 11.01
C ASN A 238 -6.80 -13.48 10.72
N VAL A 239 -5.62 -13.30 11.29
CA VAL A 239 -4.77 -12.13 11.07
C VAL A 239 -3.51 -12.61 10.34
N PRO A 240 -3.39 -12.33 9.03
CA PRO A 240 -2.21 -12.68 8.25
C PRO A 240 -0.94 -12.03 8.83
N GLU A 241 0.18 -12.74 8.77
CA GLU A 241 1.45 -12.23 9.28
C GLU A 241 2.03 -11.12 8.39
N TYR A 242 1.80 -11.23 7.08
CA TYR A 242 2.32 -10.34 6.05
C TYR A 242 1.17 -9.73 5.23
N TYR A 243 1.44 -8.54 4.68
CA TYR A 243 0.51 -7.82 3.81
C TYR A 243 0.24 -8.55 2.49
N GLY A 244 1.27 -9.22 1.97
CA GLY A 244 1.22 -10.11 0.82
C GLY A 244 2.28 -11.19 0.95
N CYS A 245 2.15 -12.26 0.17
CA CYS A 245 3.10 -13.37 0.16
C CYS A 245 4.21 -13.19 -0.88
N ARG A 246 3.99 -12.33 -1.88
CA ARG A 246 5.04 -11.98 -2.84
C ARG A 246 4.96 -10.50 -3.18
N LEU A 247 6.09 -9.82 -3.07
CA LEU A 247 6.25 -8.41 -3.39
C LEU A 247 7.20 -8.31 -4.58
N VAL A 248 6.83 -7.52 -5.58
CA VAL A 248 7.69 -7.20 -6.72
C VAL A 248 7.80 -5.70 -6.81
N ILE A 249 9.03 -5.19 -6.76
CA ILE A 249 9.28 -3.75 -6.73
C ILE A 249 10.35 -3.38 -7.74
N TRP A 250 10.14 -2.26 -8.42
CA TRP A 250 11.08 -1.68 -9.36
C TRP A 250 11.59 -0.36 -8.79
N ILE A 251 12.88 -0.32 -8.49
CA ILE A 251 13.53 0.83 -7.87
C ILE A 251 14.36 1.55 -8.92
N ASP A 252 14.11 2.83 -9.15
CA ASP A 252 14.92 3.68 -10.01
C ASP A 252 16.37 3.73 -9.50
N VAL A 253 17.34 3.38 -10.35
CA VAL A 253 18.75 3.27 -9.93
C VAL A 253 19.39 4.62 -9.59
N VAL A 254 18.88 5.70 -10.16
CA VAL A 254 19.42 7.06 -9.99
C VAL A 254 18.83 7.69 -8.72
N ARG A 255 17.52 7.59 -8.55
CA ARG A 255 16.79 8.21 -7.44
C ARG A 255 16.74 7.33 -6.20
N SER A 256 16.96 6.02 -6.35
CA SER A 256 16.71 5.03 -5.30
C SER A 256 15.27 5.10 -4.76
N LEU A 257 14.30 5.42 -5.62
CA LEU A 257 12.88 5.49 -5.27
C LEU A 257 12.09 4.46 -6.09
N PRO A 258 10.99 3.90 -5.56
CA PRO A 258 10.20 2.96 -6.32
C PRO A 258 9.43 3.66 -7.45
N LEU A 259 9.41 3.02 -8.62
CA LEU A 259 8.57 3.41 -9.76
C LEU A 259 7.36 2.49 -9.92
N LYS A 260 7.45 1.26 -9.40
CA LYS A 260 6.36 0.30 -9.44
C LYS A 260 6.42 -0.66 -8.25
N LEU A 261 5.26 -1.02 -7.73
CA LEU A 261 5.07 -2.09 -6.75
C LEU A 261 3.92 -2.99 -7.21
N GLU A 262 4.10 -4.30 -7.12
CA GLU A 262 3.04 -5.30 -7.20
C GLU A 262 3.08 -6.18 -5.94
N VAL A 263 1.93 -6.34 -5.31
CA VAL A 263 1.72 -7.19 -4.14
C VAL A 263 0.83 -8.33 -4.55
N TYR A 264 1.21 -9.55 -4.21
CA TYR A 264 0.45 -10.76 -4.52
C TYR A 264 0.03 -11.49 -3.25
N THR A 265 -1.16 -12.07 -3.32
CA THR A 265 -1.64 -13.04 -2.34
C THR A 265 -0.84 -14.34 -2.44
N CYS A 266 -0.98 -15.20 -1.44
CA CYS A 266 -0.30 -16.51 -1.39
C CYS A 266 -0.84 -17.51 -2.42
N ASP A 267 -2.03 -17.26 -2.98
CA ASP A 267 -2.59 -17.98 -4.12
C ASP A 267 -2.27 -17.30 -5.48
N GLU A 268 -1.21 -16.48 -5.51
CA GLU A 268 -0.65 -15.84 -6.71
C GLU A 268 -1.62 -14.89 -7.45
N LYS A 269 -2.59 -14.33 -6.74
CA LYS A 269 -3.44 -13.26 -7.29
C LYS A 269 -2.80 -11.91 -7.04
N LEU A 270 -2.89 -11.02 -8.03
CA LEU A 270 -2.53 -9.62 -7.82
C LEU A 270 -3.47 -9.05 -6.76
N TYR A 271 -2.90 -8.69 -5.62
CA TYR A 271 -3.63 -8.10 -4.51
C TYR A 271 -3.70 -6.58 -4.70
N GLU A 272 -2.57 -5.96 -5.02
CA GLU A 272 -2.46 -4.52 -5.19
C GLU A 272 -1.29 -4.19 -6.14
N SER A 273 -1.42 -3.12 -6.90
CA SER A 273 -0.36 -2.59 -7.77
C SER A 273 -0.37 -1.07 -7.72
N TYR A 274 0.82 -0.49 -7.66
CA TYR A 274 1.08 0.94 -7.78
C TYR A 274 2.12 1.20 -8.88
N GLU A 275 1.87 2.20 -9.71
CA GLU A 275 2.84 2.75 -10.68
C GLU A 275 2.97 4.25 -10.42
N TYR A 276 4.20 4.69 -10.16
CA TYR A 276 4.56 6.09 -9.87
C TYR A 276 5.21 6.69 -11.12
N THR A 277 4.37 7.13 -12.04
CA THR A 277 4.81 7.70 -13.32
C THR A 277 5.11 9.19 -13.19
N GLU A 278 5.95 9.73 -14.07
CA GLU A 278 6.30 11.16 -14.08
C GLU A 278 6.84 11.70 -12.73
N LEU A 279 7.53 10.85 -11.97
CA LEU A 279 8.10 11.20 -10.66
C LEU A 279 9.20 12.27 -10.79
N ASP A 280 8.89 13.49 -10.34
CA ASP A 280 9.81 14.63 -10.31
C ASP A 280 10.04 15.09 -8.87
N THR A 281 11.25 14.80 -8.35
CA THR A 281 11.72 15.23 -7.02
C THR A 281 12.55 16.52 -7.08
N SER A 282 12.85 17.04 -8.27
CA SER A 282 13.60 18.29 -8.45
C SER A 282 12.72 19.53 -8.27
N ARG A 283 11.41 19.35 -8.42
CA ARG A 283 10.40 20.40 -8.34
C ARG A 283 9.53 20.22 -7.12
N VAL A 284 9.92 20.84 -6.00
CA VAL A 284 9.10 20.90 -4.79
C VAL A 284 7.86 21.78 -5.04
N PRO A 285 6.62 21.29 -4.85
CA PRO A 285 5.43 22.10 -5.05
C PRO A 285 5.33 23.28 -4.07
N GLU A 286 4.84 24.43 -4.53
CA GLU A 286 4.68 25.63 -3.70
C GLU A 286 3.50 25.50 -2.71
N ALA A 287 3.48 26.34 -1.66
CA ALA A 287 2.42 26.27 -0.64
C ALA A 287 1.02 26.52 -1.21
N ALA A 288 0.93 27.50 -2.11
CA ALA A 288 -0.30 27.85 -2.80
C ALA A 288 -0.88 26.67 -3.60
N ASN A 289 -0.06 25.70 -4.01
CA ASN A 289 -0.52 24.52 -4.76
C ASN A 289 -1.35 23.56 -3.91
N PHE A 290 -1.30 23.69 -2.58
CA PHE A 290 -2.07 22.91 -1.62
C PHE A 290 -3.21 23.72 -0.97
N GLU A 291 -3.25 25.03 -1.19
CA GLU A 291 -4.26 25.93 -0.64
C GLU A 291 -5.37 26.18 -1.68
N GLY A 292 -6.62 26.37 -1.21
CA GLY A 292 -7.77 26.54 -2.10
C GLY A 292 -7.91 28.01 -2.46
N ASN A 293 -8.00 28.34 -3.74
CA ASN A 293 -8.31 29.70 -4.18
C ASN A 293 -9.82 29.95 -4.19
#